data_AF-A0A1H2U146-F1
#
_entry.id   AF-A0A1H2U146-F1
#
_cell.length_a   1.000
_cell.length_b   1.000
_cell.length_c   1.000
_cell.angle_alpha   90.00
_cell.angle_beta   90.00
_cell.angle_gamma   90.00
#
_symmetry.space_group_name_H-M   'P 1'
#
loop_
_entity.id
_entity.type
_entity.pdbx_description
1 polymer ?
#
loop_
_entity_poly.entity_id
_entity_poly.type
_entity_poly.pdbx_seq_one_letter_code
_entity_poly.pdbx_strand_id
1 'polypeptide(L)'
;MNLPDALCRDGTNPSQPGIYVWYVDGTPFYVGQCNSIGKRRRQYVRNITNLHAGAPYRKSKPGGYRHIHKALAAALTCGATIELHFVHNEPVKAERNKAERWWQHELSLRGKP
;
A
#
# COMPACT_ATOMS: atom_id res chain seq x y z
N MET A 1 -16.69 1.56 -3.16
CA MET A 1 -15.72 1.19 -2.10
C MET A 1 -14.59 2.20 -2.14
N ASN A 2 -14.36 2.92 -1.04
CA ASN A 2 -13.36 4.00 -0.98
C ASN A 2 -12.27 3.63 0.02
N LEU A 3 -11.03 3.51 -0.47
CA LEU A 3 -9.86 3.54 0.42
C LEU A 3 -9.65 4.98 0.93
N PRO A 4 -9.11 5.16 2.14
CA PRO A 4 -8.80 6.49 2.67
C PRO A 4 -7.79 7.22 1.77
N ASP A 5 -7.79 8.54 1.83
CA ASP A 5 -6.66 9.32 1.34
C ASP A 5 -5.41 9.06 2.18
N ALA A 6 -4.24 9.36 1.61
CA ALA A 6 -2.99 9.13 2.30
C ALA A 6 -2.76 10.21 3.38
N LEU A 7 -2.57 9.78 4.62
CA LEU A 7 -2.08 10.59 5.72
C LEU A 7 -0.59 10.83 5.50
N CYS A 8 -0.21 12.07 5.21
CA CYS A 8 1.18 12.43 4.95
C CYS A 8 1.83 12.84 6.27
N ARG A 9 2.95 12.19 6.62
CA ARG A 9 3.77 12.60 7.76
C ARG A 9 4.34 14.00 7.52
N ASP A 10 4.51 14.78 8.58
CA ASP A 10 5.13 16.10 8.50
C ASP A 10 6.45 16.08 7.73
N GLY A 11 6.61 17.08 6.85
CA GLY A 11 7.77 17.21 5.97
C GLY A 11 7.76 16.29 4.75
N THR A 12 6.72 15.47 4.54
CA THR A 12 6.60 14.65 3.33
C THR A 12 5.84 15.35 2.20
N ASN A 13 6.26 15.07 0.95
CA ASN A 13 5.62 15.53 -0.27
C ASN A 13 4.97 14.34 -1.02
N PRO A 14 3.62 14.27 -1.10
CA PRO A 14 2.89 13.14 -1.71
C PRO A 14 3.07 13.01 -3.22
N SER A 15 3.56 14.06 -3.88
CA SER A 15 3.84 14.08 -5.32
C SER A 15 5.22 13.52 -5.66
N GLN A 16 6.07 13.28 -4.67
CA GLN A 16 7.41 12.73 -4.84
C GLN A 16 7.46 11.22 -4.54
N PRO A 17 8.47 10.53 -5.09
CA PRO A 17 8.86 9.20 -4.66
C PRO A 17 9.00 9.03 -3.14
N GLY A 18 8.61 7.86 -2.63
CA GLY A 18 8.76 7.55 -1.22
C GLY A 18 8.15 6.23 -0.76
N ILE A 19 8.07 6.08 0.56
CA ILE A 19 7.59 4.91 1.28
C ILE A 19 6.21 5.19 1.88
N TYR A 20 5.33 4.19 1.82
CA TYR A 20 4.04 4.20 2.47
C TYR A 20 3.81 2.93 3.28
N VAL A 21 2.90 3.03 4.24
CA VAL A 21 2.48 1.95 5.11
C VAL A 21 0.96 1.84 5.10
N TRP A 22 0.44 0.65 4.90
CA TRP A 22 -0.96 0.33 5.16
C TRP A 22 -1.11 -0.14 6.59
N TYR A 23 -2.10 0.40 7.28
CA TYR A 23 -2.56 -0.08 8.58
C TYR A 23 -3.94 -0.69 8.44
N VAL A 24 -4.19 -1.74 9.23
CA VAL A 24 -5.52 -2.35 9.42
C VAL A 24 -5.76 -2.42 10.91
N ASP A 25 -6.87 -1.83 11.37
CA ASP A 25 -7.24 -1.68 12.78
C ASP A 25 -6.07 -1.16 13.64
N GLY A 26 -5.42 -0.09 13.16
CA GLY A 26 -4.28 0.55 13.82
C GLY A 26 -2.97 -0.24 13.79
N THR A 27 -2.95 -1.45 13.24
CA THR A 27 -1.75 -2.31 13.18
C THR A 27 -1.08 -2.18 11.81
N PRO A 28 0.25 -1.93 11.73
CA PRO A 28 0.95 -1.90 10.45
C PRO A 28 0.84 -3.27 9.79
N PHE A 29 0.42 -3.26 8.53
CA PHE A 29 0.14 -4.48 7.78
C PHE A 29 1.07 -4.64 6.58
N TYR A 30 1.41 -3.56 5.90
CA TYR A 30 2.25 -3.62 4.70
C TYR A 30 3.03 -2.34 4.46
N VAL A 31 4.31 -2.48 4.14
CA VAL A 31 5.16 -1.39 3.67
C VAL A 31 5.36 -1.54 2.17
N GLY A 32 5.23 -0.44 1.44
CA GLY A 32 5.54 -0.39 0.02
C GLY A 32 6.15 0.93 -0.42
N GLN A 33 6.67 0.93 -1.64
CA GLN A 33 7.21 2.13 -2.28
C GLN A 33 6.39 2.63 -3.47
N CYS A 34 6.45 3.93 -3.73
CA CYS A 34 5.76 4.58 -4.83
C CYS A 34 6.58 5.73 -5.43
N ASN A 35 6.22 6.14 -6.66
CA ASN A 35 6.70 7.39 -7.28
C ASN A 35 5.80 8.60 -6.96
N SER A 36 4.59 8.33 -6.46
CA SER A 36 3.59 9.30 -6.02
C SER A 36 2.50 8.52 -5.29
N ILE A 37 2.14 8.95 -4.09
CA ILE A 37 1.21 8.21 -3.24
C ILE A 37 -0.22 8.27 -3.79
N GLY A 38 -0.64 9.42 -4.33
CA GLY A 38 -1.96 9.57 -4.95
C GLY A 38 -2.17 8.67 -6.18
N LYS A 39 -1.15 8.51 -7.04
CA LYS A 39 -1.19 7.54 -8.15
C LYS A 39 -1.24 6.10 -7.63
N ARG A 40 -0.47 5.78 -6.58
CA ARG A 40 -0.44 4.44 -5.98
C ARG A 40 -1.78 4.08 -5.36
N ARG A 41 -2.39 4.98 -4.58
CA ARG A 41 -3.72 4.78 -3.99
C ARG A 41 -4.77 4.46 -5.05
N ARG A 42 -4.84 5.26 -6.13
CA ARG A 42 -5.76 4.99 -7.25
C ARG A 42 -5.57 3.60 -7.87
N GLN A 43 -4.32 3.12 -7.96
CA GLN A 43 -4.07 1.75 -8.41
C GLN A 43 -4.61 0.70 -7.43
N TYR A 44 -4.45 0.90 -6.12
CA TYR A 44 -5.03 0.01 -5.10
C TYR A 44 -6.55 -0.01 -5.20
N VAL A 45 -7.21 1.15 -5.23
CA VAL A 45 -8.67 1.26 -5.39
C VAL A 45 -9.13 0.47 -6.61
N ARG A 46 -8.53 0.72 -7.78
CA ARG A 46 -8.89 0.00 -9.01
C ARG A 46 -8.70 -1.51 -8.88
N ASN A 47 -7.56 -1.95 -8.33
CA ASN A 47 -7.27 -3.38 -8.21
C ASN A 47 -8.22 -4.07 -7.24
N ILE A 48 -8.60 -3.42 -6.14
CA ILE A 48 -9.55 -3.97 -5.16
C ILE A 48 -10.96 -4.00 -5.75
N THR A 49 -11.40 -2.94 -6.43
CA THR A 49 -12.67 -2.94 -7.16
C THR A 49 -12.72 -4.08 -8.18
N ASN A 50 -11.67 -4.26 -8.97
CA ASN A 50 -11.60 -5.37 -9.93
C ASN A 50 -11.62 -6.73 -9.23
N LEU A 51 -10.92 -6.88 -8.10
CA LEU A 51 -10.91 -8.11 -7.32
C LEU A 51 -12.32 -8.48 -6.83
N HIS A 52 -13.09 -7.52 -6.30
CA HIS A 52 -14.48 -7.74 -5.88
C HIS A 52 -15.41 -8.07 -7.05
N ALA A 53 -15.17 -7.48 -8.23
CA ALA A 53 -15.93 -7.77 -9.45
C ALA A 53 -15.52 -9.10 -10.12
N GLY A 54 -14.58 -9.87 -9.56
CA GLY A 54 -14.04 -11.07 -10.20
C GLY A 54 -13.23 -10.78 -11.49
N ALA A 55 -12.90 -9.52 -11.73
CA ALA A 55 -12.18 -9.08 -12.92
C ALA A 55 -10.67 -9.37 -12.81
N PRO A 56 -9.98 -9.58 -13.94
CA PRO A 56 -8.56 -9.92 -13.95
C PRO A 56 -7.67 -8.76 -13.47
N TYR A 57 -6.60 -9.07 -12.74
CA TYR A 57 -5.62 -8.09 -12.26
C TYR A 57 -4.86 -7.39 -13.41
N ARG A 58 -4.37 -8.19 -14.36
CA ARG A 58 -3.76 -7.75 -15.62
C ARG A 58 -4.14 -8.75 -16.70
N LYS A 59 -4.27 -8.29 -17.95
CA LYS A 59 -4.57 -9.16 -19.10
C LYS A 59 -3.63 -10.38 -19.19
N SER A 60 -2.34 -10.17 -18.95
CA SER A 60 -1.32 -11.22 -18.97
C SER A 60 -1.17 -12.00 -17.64
N LYS A 61 -1.79 -11.54 -16.55
CA LYS A 61 -1.68 -12.18 -15.22
C LYS A 61 -2.99 -12.02 -14.44
N PRO A 62 -4.07 -12.69 -14.86
CA PRO A 62 -5.42 -12.44 -14.36
C PRO A 62 -5.56 -12.70 -12.85
N GLY A 63 -4.94 -13.76 -12.32
CA GLY A 63 -4.91 -14.07 -10.88
C GLY A 63 -3.79 -13.40 -10.08
N GLY A 64 -3.04 -12.46 -10.67
CA GLY A 64 -1.81 -11.91 -10.09
C GLY A 64 -1.98 -10.89 -8.97
N TYR A 65 -3.16 -10.78 -8.36
CA TYR A 65 -3.39 -9.88 -7.24
C TYR A 65 -2.43 -10.23 -6.10
N ARG A 66 -1.68 -9.23 -5.64
CA ARG A 66 -0.76 -9.34 -4.51
C ARG A 66 -1.52 -9.63 -3.22
N HIS A 67 -0.83 -10.23 -2.24
CA HIS A 67 -1.40 -10.51 -0.92
C HIS A 67 -2.05 -9.27 -0.31
N ILE A 68 -1.38 -8.11 -0.35
CA ILE A 68 -1.93 -6.85 0.13
C ILE A 68 -3.26 -6.45 -0.54
N HIS A 69 -3.46 -6.70 -1.84
CA HIS A 69 -4.74 -6.40 -2.50
C HIS A 69 -5.87 -7.26 -1.92
N LYS A 70 -5.59 -8.54 -1.70
CA LYS A 70 -6.56 -9.50 -1.13
C LYS A 70 -6.87 -9.17 0.33
N ALA A 71 -5.84 -8.83 1.11
CA ALA A 71 -6.00 -8.48 2.51
C ALA A 71 -6.82 -7.20 2.70
N LEU A 72 -6.54 -6.14 1.93
CA LEU A 72 -7.32 -4.91 1.98
C LEU A 72 -8.78 -5.13 1.52
N ALA A 73 -8.99 -5.94 0.48
CA ALA A 73 -10.34 -6.29 0.05
C ALA A 73 -11.13 -7.05 1.14
N ALA A 74 -10.49 -8.01 1.81
CA ALA A 74 -11.09 -8.73 2.94
C ALA A 74 -11.38 -7.80 4.12
N ALA A 75 -10.43 -6.94 4.50
CA ALA A 75 -10.57 -5.97 5.57
C ALA A 75 -11.76 -5.02 5.32
N LEU A 76 -11.93 -4.53 4.08
CA LEU A 76 -13.08 -3.70 3.71
C LEU A 76 -14.42 -4.45 3.82
N THR A 77 -14.47 -5.71 3.41
CA THR A 77 -15.68 -6.55 3.56
C THR A 77 -16.03 -6.79 5.03
N CYS A 78 -15.02 -6.93 5.89
CA CYS A 78 -15.20 -7.13 7.33
C CYS A 78 -15.47 -5.84 8.11
N GLY A 79 -15.50 -4.68 7.45
CA GLY A 79 -15.69 -3.39 8.13
C GLY A 79 -14.51 -2.94 8.98
N ALA A 80 -13.31 -3.48 8.75
CA ALA A 80 -12.10 -3.08 9.45
C ALA A 80 -11.69 -1.64 9.07
N THR A 81 -11.00 -0.97 9.99
CA THR A 81 -10.45 0.36 9.76
C THR A 81 -9.17 0.23 8.95
N ILE A 82 -9.06 1.00 7.86
CA ILE A 82 -7.88 0.98 6.98
C ILE A 82 -7.32 2.40 6.90
N GLU A 83 -5.99 2.51 7.02
CA GLU A 83 -5.28 3.78 6.90
C GLU A 83 -4.07 3.63 5.96
N LEU A 84 -3.79 4.68 5.19
CA LEU A 84 -2.62 4.77 4.32
C LEU A 84 -1.73 5.89 4.81
N HIS A 85 -0.53 5.59 5.27
CA HIS A 85 0.42 6.58 5.75
C HIS A 85 1.55 6.73 4.74
N PHE A 86 1.86 7.96 4.32
CA PHE A 86 3.04 8.28 3.54
C PHE A 86 4.12 8.80 4.49
N VAL A 87 5.18 8.02 4.70
CA VAL A 87 6.04 8.14 5.89
C VAL A 87 7.43 8.69 5.60
N HIS A 88 7.87 8.66 4.35
CA HIS A 88 9.23 9.03 3.98
C HIS A 88 9.35 9.32 2.47
N ASN A 89 9.94 10.47 2.10
CA ASN A 89 10.33 10.73 0.70
C ASN A 89 11.72 10.18 0.42
N GLU A 90 11.87 9.51 -0.72
CA GLU A 90 13.16 9.01 -1.20
C GLU A 90 13.14 8.96 -2.74
N PRO A 91 13.73 9.96 -3.44
CA PRO A 91 13.75 10.02 -4.90
C PRO A 91 14.64 8.97 -5.55
N VAL A 92 15.71 8.54 -4.89
CA VAL A 92 16.68 7.61 -5.46
C VAL A 92 16.17 6.18 -5.32
N LYS A 93 15.89 5.51 -6.44
CA LYS A 93 15.28 4.17 -6.43
C LYS A 93 16.08 3.14 -5.62
N ALA A 94 17.41 3.18 -5.68
CA ALA A 94 18.26 2.25 -4.94
C ALA A 94 18.14 2.47 -3.42
N GLU A 95 18.17 3.72 -2.98
CA GLU A 95 17.99 4.09 -1.57
C GLU A 95 16.55 3.83 -1.09
N ARG A 96 15.56 4.05 -1.95
CA ARG A 96 14.15 3.73 -1.63
C ARG A 96 13.95 2.24 -1.37
N ASN A 97 14.68 1.36 -2.07
CA ASN A 97 14.63 -0.08 -1.78
C ASN A 97 15.23 -0.39 -0.40
N LYS A 98 16.29 0.32 0.01
CA LYS A 98 16.87 0.17 1.36
C LYS A 98 15.92 0.71 2.41
N ALA A 99 15.32 1.88 2.18
CA ALA A 99 14.31 2.48 3.05
C ALA A 99 13.09 1.56 3.22
N GLU A 100 12.58 0.96 2.14
CA GLU A 100 11.48 -0.01 2.20
C GLU A 100 11.83 -1.19 3.12
N ARG A 101 13.03 -1.75 2.99
CA ARG A 101 13.52 -2.86 3.83
C ARG A 101 13.70 -2.45 5.28
N TRP A 102 14.19 -1.24 5.53
CA TRP A 102 14.33 -0.68 6.86
C TRP A 102 12.96 -0.52 7.52
N TRP A 103 11.98 0.07 6.84
CA TRP A 103 10.62 0.22 7.36
C TRP A 103 9.92 -1.12 7.62
N GLN A 104 10.14 -2.13 6.77
CA GLN A 104 9.64 -3.48 7.02
C GLN A 104 10.24 -4.10 8.29
N HIS A 105 11.51 -3.83 8.56
CA HIS A 105 12.18 -4.28 9.78
C HIS A 105 11.68 -3.51 11.00
N GLU A 106 11.66 -2.18 10.92
CA GLU A 106 11.21 -1.26 11.98
C GLU A 106 9.80 -1.60 12.46
N LEU A 107 8.89 -1.89 11.53
CA LEU A 107 7.51 -2.26 11.84
C LEU A 107 7.31 -3.75 12.10
N SER A 108 8.39 -4.53 12.22
CA SER A 108 8.36 -5.98 12.47
C SER A 108 7.48 -6.77 11.47
N LEU A 109 7.46 -6.34 10.21
CA LEU A 109 6.70 -6.97 9.13
C LEU A 109 7.48 -8.08 8.40
N ARG A 110 8.73 -8.31 8.78
CA ARG A 110 9.52 -9.43 8.29
C ARG A 110 9.13 -10.70 9.05
N GLY A 111 8.57 -11.69 8.34
CA GLY A 111 8.32 -13.03 8.88
C GLY A 111 6.87 -13.36 9.21
N LYS A 112 5.90 -12.47 8.93
CA LYS A 112 4.48 -12.86 8.92
C LYS A 112 4.14 -13.49 7.56
N PRO A 113 3.57 -14.71 7.53
CA PRO A 113 3.36 -15.51 6.32
C PRO A 113 2.48 -14.82 5.28
#